data_AF-A0A9P1NRT6-F1
#
_entry.id   AF-A0A9P1NRT6-F1
#
_cell.length_a   1.000
_cell.length_b   1.000
_cell.length_c   1.000
_cell.angle_alpha   90.00
_cell.angle_beta   90.00
_cell.angle_gamma   90.00
#
_symmetry.space_group_name_H-M   'P 1'
#
loop_
_entity.id
_entity.type
_entity.pdbx_description
1 polymer ?
#
loop_
_entity_poly.entity_id
_entity_poly.type
_entity_poly.pdbx_seq_one_letter_code
_entity_poly.pdbx_strand_id
1 'polypeptide(L)' 'MSVESAIAYITRMREDEAFRRTINDGEDEAANWAFIRAAGFDFTVPEFKQATEAIYHEHGITPL' A
#
# COMPACT_ATOMS: atom_id res chain seq x y z
N MET A 1 -2.28 -4.74 11.89
CA MET A 1 -0.86 -4.53 11.54
C MET A 1 -0.31 -5.87 11.09
N SER A 2 -0.30 -6.14 9.78
CA SER A 2 0.28 -7.36 9.21
C SER A 2 0.90 -7.08 7.82
N VAL A 3 1.92 -7.86 7.45
CA VAL A 3 2.55 -7.82 6.11
C VAL A 3 1.54 -8.16 5.01
N GLU A 4 0.69 -9.16 5.24
CA GLU A 4 -0.39 -9.53 4.30
C GLU A 4 -1.33 -8.36 3.99
N SER A 5 -1.64 -7.53 5.00
CA SER A 5 -2.45 -6.33 4.77
C SER A 5 -1.73 -5.29 3.91
N ALA A 6 -0.40 -5.18 4.03
CA ALA A 6 0.39 -4.30 3.18
C ALA A 6 0.50 -4.82 1.75
N ILE A 7 0.62 -6.14 1.55
CA ILE A 7 0.60 -6.77 0.22
C ILE A 7 -0.74 -6.48 -0.46
N ALA A 8 -1.86 -6.73 0.23
CA ALA A 8 -3.19 -6.46 -0.31
C ALA A 8 -3.40 -4.98 -0.66
N TYR A 9 -2.86 -4.07 0.16
CA TYR A 9 -2.86 -2.63 -0.13
C TYR A 9 -2.07 -2.30 -1.40
N ILE A 10 -0.84 -2.82 -1.55
CA ILE A 10 -0.02 -2.58 -2.74
C ILE A 10 -0.68 -3.14 -4.00
N THR A 11 -1.27 -4.34 -3.92
CA THR A 11 -2.02 -4.93 -5.04
C THR A 11 -3.21 -4.06 -5.43
N ARG A 12 -4.01 -3.60 -4.46
CA ARG A 12 -5.12 -2.69 -4.75
C ARG A 12 -4.65 -1.36 -5.35
N MET A 13 -3.55 -0.80 -4.86
CA MET A 13 -2.96 0.41 -5.45
C MET A 13 -2.54 0.23 -6.92
N ARG A 14 -2.27 -1.00 -7.38
CA ARG A 14 -1.93 -1.31 -8.77
C ARG A 14 -3.17 -1.57 -9.63
N GLU A 15 -4.18 -2.21 -9.07
CA GLU A 15 -5.38 -2.66 -9.80
C GLU A 15 -6.52 -1.64 -9.80
N ASP A 16 -6.62 -0.81 -8.75
CA ASP A 16 -7.69 0.16 -8.53
C ASP A 16 -7.16 1.59 -8.72
N GLU A 17 -7.28 2.10 -9.94
CA GLU A 17 -6.82 3.44 -10.29
C GLU A 17 -7.53 4.53 -9.47
N ALA A 18 -8.82 4.37 -9.18
CA ALA A 18 -9.59 5.35 -8.43
C ALA A 18 -9.07 5.44 -6.99
N PHE A 19 -8.87 4.28 -6.34
CA PHE A 19 -8.26 4.20 -5.02
C PHE A 19 -6.86 4.82 -5.00
N ARG A 20 -6.02 4.49 -6.00
CA ARG A 20 -4.68 5.08 -6.14
C ARG A 20 -4.71 6.59 -6.28
N ARG A 21 -5.61 7.14 -7.10
CA ARG A 21 -5.75 8.60 -7.26
C ARG A 21 -6.20 9.26 -5.97
N THR A 22 -7.19 8.70 -5.28
CA THR A 22 -7.65 9.24 -3.98
C THR A 22 -6.50 9.37 -2.97
N ILE A 23 -5.62 8.36 -2.89
CA ILE A 23 -4.46 8.38 -2.00
C ILE A 23 -3.41 9.39 -2.50
N ASN A 24 -3.07 9.38 -3.79
CA ASN A 24 -2.00 10.19 -4.36
C ASN A 24 -2.34 11.69 -4.43
N ASP A 25 -3.61 12.01 -4.64
CA ASP A 25 -4.12 13.39 -4.69
C ASP A 25 -4.42 13.94 -3.28
N GLY A 26 -4.41 13.08 -2.25
CA GLY A 26 -4.60 13.48 -0.87
C GLY A 26 -3.36 14.16 -0.31
N GLU A 27 -3.46 15.45 0.00
CA GLU A 27 -2.36 16.25 0.59
C GLU A 27 -2.18 16.00 2.10
N ASP A 28 -3.21 15.48 2.78
CA ASP A 28 -3.19 15.19 4.21
C ASP A 28 -2.88 13.71 4.47
N GLU A 29 -1.67 13.47 4.98
CA GLU A 29 -1.20 12.13 5.33
C GLU A 29 -2.11 11.44 6.36
N ALA A 30 -2.65 12.18 7.33
CA ALA A 30 -3.54 11.62 8.35
C ALA A 30 -4.89 11.21 7.75
N ALA A 31 -5.41 12.00 6.80
CA ALA A 31 -6.63 11.66 6.07
C ALA A 31 -6.42 10.42 5.18
N ASN A 32 -5.29 10.33 4.49
CA ASN A 32 -4.93 9.16 3.68
C ASN A 32 -4.83 7.90 4.55
N TRP A 33 -4.16 7.98 5.70
CA TRP A 33 -4.09 6.85 6.64
C TRP A 33 -5.45 6.44 7.21
N ALA A 34 -6.34 7.39 7.49
CA ALA A 34 -7.70 7.09 7.91
C ALA A 34 -8.49 6.38 6.81
N PHE A 35 -8.34 6.81 5.55
CA PHE A 35 -8.97 6.17 4.40
C PHE A 35 -8.45 4.75 4.15
N ILE A 36 -7.14 4.53 4.24
CA ILE A 36 -6.49 3.21 4.15
C ILE A 36 -7.07 2.27 5.22
N ARG A 37 -7.16 2.73 6.48
CA ARG A 37 -7.74 1.95 7.58
C ARG A 37 -9.24 1.69 7.40
N ALA A 38 -9.99 2.66 6.91
CA ALA A 38 -11.41 2.50 6.60
C ALA A 38 -11.65 1.49 5.46
N ALA A 39 -10.70 1.38 4.53
CA ALA A 39 -10.70 0.37 3.47
C ALA A 39 -10.31 -1.04 3.97
N GLY A 40 -10.02 -1.20 5.27
CA GLY A 40 -9.69 -2.48 5.91
C GLY A 40 -8.21 -2.81 5.91
N PHE A 41 -7.34 -1.89 5.51
CA PHE A 41 -5.90 -2.11 5.53
C PHE A 41 -5.28 -1.55 6.81
N ASP A 42 -4.51 -2.37 7.51
CA ASP A 42 -3.83 -1.99 8.74
C ASP A 42 -2.43 -2.60 8.79
N PHE A 43 -1.43 -1.75 8.59
CA PHE A 43 -0.01 -2.11 8.54
C PHE A 43 0.87 -0.93 8.95
N THR A 44 2.08 -1.24 9.33
CA THR A 44 3.14 -0.30 9.70
C THR A 44 4.09 -0.06 8.53
N VAL A 45 4.88 1.01 8.61
CA VAL A 45 5.90 1.32 7.58
C VAL A 45 6.91 0.16 7.38
N PRO A 46 7.43 -0.51 8.43
CA PRO A 46 8.27 -1.69 8.26
C PRO A 46 7.59 -2.83 7.49
N GLU A 47 6.32 -3.11 7.78
CA GLU A 47 5.53 -4.15 7.09
C GLU A 47 5.29 -3.77 5.62
N PHE A 48 5.06 -2.49 5.33
CA PHE A 48 4.96 -1.99 3.97
C PHE A 48 6.25 -2.20 3.17
N LYS A 49 7.41 -1.95 3.78
CA LYS A 49 8.72 -2.21 3.14
C LYS A 49 8.91 -3.70 2.86
N GLN A 50 8.61 -4.58 3.81
CA GLN A 50 8.68 -6.03 3.62
C GLN A 50 7.75 -6.51 2.51
N ALA A 51 6.51 -6.01 2.47
CA ALA A 51 5.55 -6.33 1.41
C ALA A 51 6.04 -5.85 0.03
N THR A 52 6.63 -4.66 -0.02
CA THR A 52 7.22 -4.09 -1.24
C THR A 52 8.38 -4.95 -1.75
N GLU A 53 9.30 -5.37 -0.86
CA GLU A 53 10.40 -6.27 -1.19
C GLU A 53 9.89 -7.64 -1.69
N ALA A 54 8.88 -8.21 -1.04
CA ALA A 54 8.27 -9.47 -1.45
C ALA A 54 7.68 -9.38 -2.87
N ILE A 55 6.91 -8.34 -3.16
CA ILE A 55 6.31 -8.08 -4.47
C ILE A 55 7.40 -7.85 -5.54
N TYR A 56 8.46 -7.11 -5.20
CA TYR A 56 9.58 -6.87 -6.12
C TYR A 56 10.34 -8.15 -6.47
N HIS A 57 10.58 -9.01 -5.47
CA HIS A 57 11.19 -10.32 -5.68
C HIS A 57 10.31 -11.23 -6.55
N GLU A 58 8.99 -11.21 -6.33
CA GLU A 58 8.04 -12.02 -7.11
C GLU A 58 7.94 -11.59 -8.59
N HIS A 59 7.98 -10.27 -8.86
CA HIS A 59 7.86 -9.74 -10.22
C HIS A 59 9.20 -9.51 -10.94
N GLY A 60 10.34 -9.80 -10.28
CA GLY A 60 11.68 -9.58 -10.84
C GLY A 60 12.02 -8.11 -11.10
N ILE A 61 11.35 -7.19 -10.40
CA ILE A 61 11.57 -5.75 -10.54
C ILE A 61 12.50 -5.31 -9.42
N THR A 62 13.76 -5.01 -9.74
CA THR A 62 14.68 -4.40 -8.77
C THR A 62 14.24 -2.96 -8.52
N PRO A 63 13.98 -2.53 -7.28
CA PRO A 63 13.80 -1.11 -7.00
C PRO A 63 15.10 -0.37 -7.38
N LEU A 64 14.96 0.68 -8.21
CA LEU A 64 16.05 1.60 -8.61
C LEU A 64 16.54 2.43 -7.41
#